data_AF-A0A919ZRW6-F1
#
_entry.id   AF-A0A919ZRW6-F1
#
_cell.length_a   1.000
_cell.length_b   1.000
_cell.length_c   1.000
_cell.angle_alpha   90.00
_cell.angle_beta   90.00
_cell.angle_gamma   90.00
#
_symmetry.space_group_name_H-M   'P 1'
#
loop_
_entity.id
_entity.type
_entity.pdbx_description
1 polymer ?
#
loop_
_entity_poly.entity_id
_entity_poly.type
_entity_poly.pdbx_seq_one_letter_code
_entity_poly.pdbx_strand_id
1 'polypeptide(L)' 'MRYVALVKRLDPHIEEEVTLEIQGVEYTGFTFICPYEIEVGGKYPVSIGFTVLEGLEISEVFDGKKD' A
#
# COMPACT_ATOMS: atom_id res chain seq x y z
N MET A 1 4.91 3.23 10.80
CA MET A 1 5.71 4.37 10.29
C MET A 1 4.84 5.18 9.33
N ARG A 2 5.04 6.50 9.26
CA ARG A 2 4.31 7.38 8.32
C ARG A 2 5.18 7.70 7.12
N TYR A 3 4.60 7.61 5.93
CA TYR A 3 5.25 7.93 4.66
C TYR A 3 4.45 9.00 3.94
N VAL A 4 5.08 9.70 2.99
CA VAL A 4 4.36 10.51 2.00
C VAL A 4 4.29 9.69 0.72
N ALA A 5 3.07 9.40 0.27
CA ALA A 5 2.81 8.60 -0.91
C ALA A 5 2.20 9.45 -2.02
N LEU A 6 2.60 9.21 -3.26
CA LEU A 6 1.96 9.74 -4.46
C LEU A 6 0.86 8.78 -4.92
N VAL A 7 -0.36 9.27 -5.14
CA VAL A 7 -1.45 8.48 -5.71
C VAL A 7 -1.23 8.34 -7.21
N LYS A 8 -0.97 7.11 -7.66
CA LYS A 8 -0.73 6.78 -9.07
C LYS A 8 -2.01 6.39 -9.79
N ARG A 9 -2.91 5.67 -9.10
CA ARG A 9 -4.16 5.15 -9.65
C ARG A 9 -5.19 4.99 -8.55
N LEU A 10 -6.46 5.22 -8.91
CA LEU A 10 -7.65 4.84 -8.16
C LEU A 10 -8.47 3.92 -9.07
N ASP A 11 -9.03 2.83 -8.53
CA ASP A 11 -9.88 1.95 -9.32
C ASP A 11 -11.32 2.52 -9.42
N PRO A 12 -11.91 2.63 -10.62
CA PRO A 12 -13.25 3.19 -10.79
C PRO A 12 -14.38 2.23 -10.39
N HIS A 13 -14.09 0.95 -10.18
CA HIS A 13 -15.04 -0.09 -9.82
C HIS A 13 -14.89 -0.58 -8.39
N ILE A 14 -13.72 -0.36 -7.76
CA ILE A 14 -13.43 -0.72 -6.38
C ILE A 14 -12.99 0.54 -5.63
N GLU A 15 -13.92 1.14 -4.88
CA GLU A 15 -13.75 2.44 -4.20
C GLU A 15 -12.46 2.52 -3.36
N GLU A 16 -12.08 1.42 -2.73
CA GLU A 16 -10.99 1.39 -1.76
C GLU A 16 -9.64 0.99 -2.39
N GLU A 17 -9.60 0.50 -3.63
CA GLU A 17 -8.33 0.09 -4.25
C GLU A 17 -7.54 1.31 -4.74
N VAL A 18 -6.32 1.43 -4.23
CA VAL A 18 -5.38 2.50 -4.58
C VAL A 18 -4.02 1.94 -4.96
N THR A 19 -3.40 2.54 -5.99
CA THR A 19 -1.98 2.35 -6.27
C THR A 19 -1.21 3.59 -5.81
N LEU A 20 -0.24 3.39 -4.92
CA LEU A 20 0.61 4.39 -4.32
C LEU A 20 2.07 4.20 -4.74
N GLU A 21 2.79 5.29 -4.93
CA GLU A 21 4.24 5.29 -5.07
C GLU A 21 4.87 5.88 -3.79
N ILE A 22 5.78 5.11 -3.17
CA ILE A 22 6.53 5.51 -1.98
C ILE A 22 8.00 5.21 -2.25
N GLN A 23 8.85 6.25 -2.24
CA GLN A 23 10.30 6.11 -2.44
C GLN A 23 10.68 5.35 -3.73
N GLY A 24 9.89 5.49 -4.80
CA GLY A 24 10.12 4.83 -6.09
C GLY A 24 9.64 3.38 -6.18
N VAL A 25 8.98 2.87 -5.15
CA VAL A 25 8.32 1.55 -5.16
C VAL A 25 6.81 1.74 -5.25
N GLU A 26 6.17 0.98 -6.13
CA GLU A 26 4.71 0.98 -6.29
C GLU A 26 4.06 -0.09 -5.40
N TYR A 27 3.00 0.30 -4.73
CA TYR A 27 2.19 -0.54 -3.86
C TYR A 27 0.74 -0.43 -4.30
N THR A 28 0.08 -1.57 -4.53
CA THR A 28 -1.38 -1.60 -4.72
C THR A 28 -2.00 -2.25 -3.49
N GLY A 29 -3.04 -1.64 -2.95
CA GLY A 29 -3.72 -2.12 -1.76
C GLY A 29 -5.03 -1.37 -1.52
N PHE A 30 -5.58 -1.55 -0.33
CA PHE A 30 -6.89 -1.00 0.03
C PHE A 30 -6.76 0.14 1.04
N THR A 31 -7.46 1.25 0.82
CA THR A 31 -7.56 2.36 1.77
C THR A 31 -8.52 2.00 2.90
N PHE A 32 -7.98 1.55 4.03
CA PHE A 32 -8.81 1.11 5.16
C PHE A 32 -9.34 2.26 6.04
N ILE A 33 -8.56 3.33 6.24
CA ILE A 33 -8.93 4.50 7.03
C ILE A 33 -8.55 5.75 6.23
N CYS A 34 -9.52 6.38 5.58
CA CYS A 34 -9.31 7.60 4.78
C CYS A 34 -10.34 8.68 5.18
N PRO A 35 -9.93 9.75 5.87
CA PRO A 35 -10.88 10.76 6.37
C PRO A 35 -11.23 11.85 5.34
N TYR A 36 -10.72 11.74 4.12
CA TYR A 36 -10.90 12.71 3.04
C TYR A 36 -10.81 12.02 1.68
N GLU A 37 -11.35 12.66 0.64
CA GLU A 37 -11.17 12.21 -0.74
C GLU A 37 -9.72 12.41 -1.20
N ILE A 38 -9.22 11.47 -2.00
CA ILE A 38 -7.88 11.52 -2.60
C ILE A 38 -8.00 11.58 -4.12
N GLU A 39 -7.00 12.18 -4.76
CA GLU A 39 -6.97 12.33 -6.22
C GLU A 39 -5.67 11.78 -6.82
N VAL A 40 -5.75 11.31 -8.06
CA VAL A 40 -4.58 10.88 -8.83
C VAL A 40 -3.62 12.05 -9.02
N GLY A 41 -2.34 11.83 -8.71
CA GLY A 41 -1.31 12.87 -8.71
C GLY A 41 -1.13 13.58 -7.35
N GLY A 42 -2.08 13.41 -6.43
CA GLY A 42 -1.99 13.96 -5.07
C GLY A 42 -0.94 13.25 -4.22
N LYS A 43 -0.40 13.97 -3.22
CA LYS A 43 0.57 13.43 -2.26
C LYS A 43 0.03 13.51 -0.84
N TYR A 44 -0.04 12.38 -0.16
CA TYR A 44 -0.70 12.28 1.15
C TYR A 44 0.16 11.52 2.17
N PRO A 45 0.05 11.87 3.46
CA PRO A 45 0.64 11.08 4.52
C PRO A 45 -0.12 9.76 4.70
N VAL A 46 0.57 8.64 4.62
CA VAL A 46 -0.01 7.29 4.75
C VAL A 46 0.72 6.47 5.80
N SER A 47 0.06 5.43 6.28
CA SER A 47 0.65 4.35 7.08
C SER A 47 0.34 3.04 6.38
N ILE A 48 1.34 2.17 6.23
CA ILE A 48 1.20 0.87 5.59
C ILE A 48 1.11 -0.19 6.68
N GLY A 49 0.16 -1.12 6.52
CA GLY A 49 0.02 -2.30 7.36
C GLY A 49 -0.43 -3.49 6.52
N PHE A 50 -0.30 -4.68 7.09
CA PHE A 50 -0.79 -5.92 6.49
C PHE A 50 -2.02 -6.39 7.26
N THR A 51 -3.04 -6.81 6.52
CA THR A 51 -4.16 -7.56 7.08
C THR A 51 -3.94 -9.04 6.75
N VAL A 52 -3.81 -9.86 7.79
CA VAL A 52 -3.66 -11.31 7.65
C VAL A 52 -4.99 -11.95 7.98
N LEU A 53 -5.56 -12.66 7.01
CA LEU A 53 -6.82 -13.37 7.19
C LEU A 53 -6.61 -14.68 7.95
N GLU A 54 -7.70 -15.22 8.49
CA GLU A 54 -7.65 -16.47 9.24
C GLU A 54 -7.05 -17.62 8.41
N GLY A 55 -6.16 -18.39 9.03
CA GLY A 55 -5.46 -19.50 8.37
C GLY A 55 -4.27 -19.09 7.50
N LEU A 56 -3.91 -17.80 7.45
CA LEU A 56 -2.71 -17.31 6.78
C LEU A 56 -1.63 -16.92 7.79
N GLU A 57 -0.37 -17.18 7.44
CA GLU A 57 0.80 -16.85 8.26
C GLU A 57 1.81 -16.07 7.40
N ILE A 58 2.45 -15.04 7.98
CA ILE A 58 3.54 -14.31 7.32
C ILE A 58 4.86 -14.95 7.76
N SER A 59 5.67 -15.37 6.78
CA SER A 59 7.02 -15.88 7.01
C SER A 59 8.04 -15.02 6.27
N GLU A 60 9.16 -14.72 6.93
CA GLU A 60 10.31 -14.08 6.27
C GLU A 60 11.06 -15.11 5.43
N VAL A 61 11.35 -14.77 4.18
CA VAL A 61 12.16 -15.62 3.29
C VAL A 61 13.56 -15.04 3.23
N PHE A 62 14.54 -15.77 3.76
CA PHE A 62 15.95 -15.43 3.60
C PHE A 62 16.43 -15.90 2.22
N ASP A 63 16.71 -14.96 1.33
CA ASP A 63 17.41 -15.25 0.08
C ASP A 63 18.90 -15.49 0.39
N GLY A 64 19.21 -16.73 0.79
CA GLY A 64 20.57 -17.14 1.10
C GLY A 64 21.42 -17.14 -0.15
N LYS A 65 22.23 -16.08 -0.36
CA LYS A 65 23.49 -16.23 -1.10
C LYS A 65 24.33 -17.27 -0.35
N LYS A 66 24.37 -18.49 -0.88
CA LYS A 66 25.43 -19.44 -0.57
C LYS A 66 26.74 -18.86 -1.12
N ASP A 67 27.65 -18.53 -0.21
CA ASP A 67 29.08 -18.39 -0.50
C ASP A 67 29.66 -19.74 -0.97
#